data_AF-U2CKT7-F1
#
_entry.id   AF-U2CKT7-F1
#
_cell.length_a   1.000
_cell.length_b   1.000
_cell.length_c   1.000
_cell.angle_alpha   90.00
_cell.angle_beta   90.00
_cell.angle_gamma   90.00
#
_symmetry.space_group_name_H-M   'P 1'
#
loop_
_entity.id
_entity.type
_entity.pdbx_description
1 polymer ?
#
loop_
_entity_poly.entity_id
_entity_poly.type
_entity_poly.pdbx_seq_one_letter_code
_entity_poly.pdbx_strand_id
1 'polypeptide(L)'
;MNELEVKEIREKMGLSQERFAKLLGVTARTVQNWESGGVIPQTKQEILHEMTIRPQSYFGGEQQNVNGNNIAGSNVTVHQTDTDKLLELLASKEASLAKAQEHIDRLMDLIEKMQK
;
A
#
# COMPACT_ATOMS: atom_id res chain seq x y z
N MET A 1 16.55 -2.17 30.61
CA MET A 1 15.77 -2.47 29.41
C MET A 1 16.33 -3.77 28.84
N ASN A 2 15.55 -4.84 28.86
CA ASN A 2 16.02 -6.19 28.49
C ASN A 2 15.79 -6.47 26.99
N GLU A 3 16.54 -7.43 26.44
CA GLU A 3 16.43 -7.94 25.06
C GLU A 3 14.98 -8.15 24.58
N LEU A 4 14.17 -8.75 25.45
CA LEU A 4 12.76 -9.06 25.21
C LEU A 4 11.90 -7.81 25.02
N GLU A 5 12.24 -6.69 25.66
CA GLU A 5 11.43 -5.48 25.61
C GLU A 5 11.51 -4.79 24.26
N VAL A 6 12.67 -4.79 23.59
CA VAL A 6 12.83 -4.13 22.28
C VAL A 6 12.02 -4.85 21.21
N LYS A 7 12.11 -6.19 21.20
CA LYS A 7 11.35 -7.02 20.27
C LYS A 7 9.85 -6.91 20.53
N GLU A 8 9.43 -6.94 21.78
CA GLU A 8 8.02 -6.76 22.16
C GLU A 8 7.48 -5.39 21.76
N ILE A 9 8.25 -4.30 21.95
CA ILE A 9 7.86 -2.96 21.52
C ILE A 9 7.66 -2.96 20.01
N ARG A 10 8.63 -3.49 19.25
CA ARG A 10 8.52 -3.56 17.78
C ARG A 10 7.31 -4.37 17.32
N GLU A 11 7.06 -5.52 17.93
CA GLU A 11 5.94 -6.41 17.60
C GLU A 11 4.59 -5.80 17.99
N LYS A 12 4.49 -5.17 19.17
CA LYS A 12 3.30 -4.40 19.58
C LYS A 12 3.01 -3.23 18.64
N MET A 13 4.05 -2.66 18.03
CA MET A 13 3.92 -1.63 17.01
C MET A 13 3.66 -2.19 15.60
N GLY A 14 3.71 -3.51 15.41
CA GLY A 14 3.50 -4.16 14.11
C GLY A 14 4.54 -3.78 13.06
N LEU A 15 5.78 -3.48 13.46
CA LEU A 15 6.83 -2.97 12.56
C LEU A 15 7.85 -4.05 12.18
N SER A 16 8.35 -3.98 10.94
CA SER A 16 9.57 -4.68 10.54
C SER A 16 10.83 -4.12 11.23
N GLN A 17 11.88 -4.94 11.37
CA GLN A 17 13.17 -4.52 11.96
C GLN A 17 13.79 -3.32 11.20
N GLU A 18 13.66 -3.27 9.87
CA GLU A 18 14.17 -2.17 9.06
C GLU A 18 13.45 -0.85 9.35
N ARG A 19 12.12 -0.88 9.50
CA ARG A 19 11.35 0.33 9.76
C ARG A 19 11.57 0.81 11.19
N PHE A 20 11.63 -0.12 12.14
CA PHE A 20 11.96 0.19 13.52
C PHE A 20 13.35 0.82 13.62
N ALA A 21 14.33 0.32 12.85
CA ALA A 21 15.65 0.92 12.76
C ALA A 21 15.62 2.34 12.16
N LYS A 22 14.86 2.56 11.08
CA LYS A 22 14.66 3.89 10.48
C LYS A 22 14.05 4.89 11.48
N LEU A 23 13.06 4.45 12.25
CA LEU A 23 12.40 5.27 13.27
C LEU A 23 13.37 5.70 14.38
N LEU A 24 14.26 4.77 14.77
CA LEU A 24 15.27 4.99 15.79
C LEU A 24 16.54 5.65 15.26
N GLY A 25 16.64 5.91 13.95
CA GLY A 25 17.83 6.48 13.31
C GLY A 25 19.06 5.57 13.37
N VAL A 26 18.86 4.24 13.36
CA VAL A 26 19.93 3.24 13.42
C VAL A 26 19.80 2.24 12.26
N THR A 27 20.74 1.30 12.17
CA THR A 27 20.69 0.24 11.16
C THR A 27 19.85 -0.95 11.64
N ALA A 28 19.29 -1.72 10.70
CA ALA A 28 18.58 -2.96 11.01
C ALA A 28 19.46 -3.96 11.79
N ARG A 29 20.77 -3.98 11.48
CA ARG A 29 21.78 -4.77 12.21
C ARG A 29 21.88 -4.35 13.68
N THR A 30 21.77 -3.05 13.95
CA THR A 30 21.77 -2.50 15.32
C THR A 30 20.53 -2.94 16.08
N VAL A 31 19.36 -2.89 15.46
CA VAL A 31 18.11 -3.40 16.06
C VAL A 31 18.21 -4.89 16.32
N GLN A 32 18.68 -5.68 15.35
CA GLN A 32 18.89 -7.12 15.51
C GLN A 32 19.83 -7.43 16.68
N ASN A 33 20.93 -6.67 16.82
CA ASN A 33 21.84 -6.80 17.93
C ASN A 33 21.16 -6.51 19.28
N TRP A 34 20.32 -5.47 19.36
CA TRP A 34 19.55 -5.17 20.58
C TRP A 34 18.52 -6.25 20.91
N GLU A 35 17.85 -6.79 19.90
CA GLU A 35 16.90 -7.91 20.03
C GLU A 35 17.57 -9.25 20.33
N SER A 36 18.91 -9.34 20.22
CA SER A 36 19.71 -10.53 20.54
C SER A 36 20.54 -10.37 21.82
N GLY A 37 20.23 -9.35 22.65
CA GLY A 37 20.87 -9.13 23.95
C GLY A 37 22.05 -8.15 23.93
N GLY A 38 22.26 -7.45 22.82
CA GLY A 38 23.30 -6.43 22.68
C GLY A 38 23.01 -5.16 23.51
N VAL A 39 24.08 -4.43 23.85
CA VAL A 39 23.98 -3.21 24.67
C VAL A 39 23.26 -2.09 23.91
N ILE A 40 22.22 -1.54 24.54
CA ILE A 40 21.45 -0.41 24.03
C ILE A 40 22.00 0.88 24.66
N PRO A 41 22.46 1.86 23.86
CA PRO A 41 22.90 3.16 24.37
C PRO A 41 21.79 3.87 25.16
N GLN A 42 22.14 4.58 26.24
CA GLN A 42 21.18 5.30 27.08
C GLN A 42 20.31 6.30 26.29
N THR A 43 20.90 6.98 25.30
CA THR A 43 20.18 7.91 24.41
C THR A 43 19.08 7.26 23.57
N LYS A 44 19.14 5.93 23.37
CA LYS A 44 18.13 5.16 22.64
C LYS A 44 17.11 4.52 23.58
N GLN A 45 17.48 4.26 24.84
CA GLN A 45 16.57 3.75 25.87
C GLN A 45 15.44 4.75 26.17
N GLU A 46 15.74 6.06 26.20
CA GLU A 46 14.73 7.10 26.40
C GLU A 46 13.68 7.11 25.29
N ILE A 47 14.11 7.00 24.03
CA ILE A 47 13.23 6.95 22.86
C ILE A 47 12.36 5.68 22.88
N LEU A 48 12.94 4.53 23.22
CA LEU A 48 12.20 3.27 23.35
C LEU A 48 11.15 3.34 24.48
N HIS A 49 11.47 4.03 25.58
CA HIS A 49 10.55 4.22 26.69
C HIS A 49 9.39 5.14 26.29
N GLU A 50 9.68 6.24 25.59
CA GLU A 50 8.65 7.13 25.06
C GLU A 50 7.72 6.41 24.06
N MET A 51 8.26 5.58 23.18
CA MET A 51 7.46 4.75 22.26
C MET A 51 6.51 3.80 22.98
N THR A 52 6.87 3.37 24.21
CA THR A 52 6.01 2.51 25.03
C THR A 52 4.86 3.31 25.68
N ILE A 53 5.09 4.58 26.03
CA ILE A 53 4.09 5.44 26.70
C ILE A 53 3.16 6.12 25.69
N ARG A 54 3.70 6.54 24.52
CA ARG A 54 3.00 7.33 23.51
C ARG A 54 3.14 6.72 22.11
N PRO A 55 2.65 5.49 21.90
CA PRO A 55 2.88 4.78 20.64
C PRO A 55 2.17 5.48 19.46
N GLN A 56 1.06 6.20 19.71
CA GLN A 56 0.31 6.99 18.71
C GLN A 56 1.13 8.04 17.97
N SER A 57 2.18 8.62 18.58
CA SER A 57 3.01 9.62 17.90
C SER A 57 3.94 9.02 16.83
N TYR A 58 4.11 7.70 16.85
CA TYR A 58 5.07 6.97 16.03
C TYR A 58 4.40 5.97 15.08
N PHE A 59 3.08 5.76 15.22
CA PHE A 59 2.25 4.98 14.30
C PHE A 59 1.96 5.76 13.00
N GLY A 60 2.89 5.73 12.06
CA GLY A 60 2.55 5.82 10.63
C GLY A 60 2.40 4.40 10.11
N GLY A 61 1.16 3.92 9.96
CA GLY A 61 0.85 2.52 9.65
C GLY A 61 1.60 1.95 8.43
N GLU A 62 1.82 0.63 8.44
CA GLU A 62 2.43 -0.08 7.31
C GLU A 62 1.51 0.00 6.07
N GLN A 63 1.97 0.68 5.01
CA GLN A 63 1.56 0.34 3.66
C GLN A 63 2.75 -0.35 2.99
N GLN A 64 2.72 -1.68 2.97
CA GLN A 64 3.63 -2.44 2.14
C GLN A 64 3.11 -2.36 0.71
N ASN A 65 3.75 -1.54 -0.12
CA ASN A 65 3.47 -1.46 -1.55
C ASN A 65 4.10 -2.66 -2.27
N VAL A 66 3.68 -3.87 -1.92
CA VAL A 66 4.02 -5.06 -2.70
C VAL A 66 3.12 -5.06 -3.94
N ASN A 67 3.73 -4.92 -5.12
CA ASN A 67 3.10 -4.95 -6.44
C ASN A 67 2.21 -3.76 -6.84
N GLY A 68 2.40 -2.57 -6.24
CA GLY A 68 1.73 -1.34 -6.70
C GLY A 68 0.21 -1.32 -6.52
N ASN A 69 -0.34 -2.18 -5.66
CA ASN A 69 -1.77 -2.19 -5.35
C ASN A 69 -2.01 -1.67 -3.92
N ASN A 70 -2.07 -0.35 -3.77
CA ASN A 70 -2.20 0.34 -2.47
C ASN A 70 -3.65 0.34 -1.93
N ILE A 71 -4.50 -0.58 -2.41
CA ILE A 71 -5.93 -0.66 -2.06
C ILE A 71 -6.17 -1.36 -0.71
N ALA A 72 -5.18 -2.12 -0.20
CA ALA A 72 -5.32 -2.90 1.02
C ALA A 72 -4.70 -2.27 2.28
N GLY A 73 -4.19 -1.03 2.19
CA GLY A 73 -3.77 -0.29 3.38
C GLY A 73 -5.01 0.23 4.12
N SER A 74 -5.09 0.03 5.44
CA SER A 74 -6.23 0.45 6.30
C SER A 74 -6.54 1.96 6.31
N ASN A 75 -5.91 2.76 5.45
CA ASN A 75 -6.12 4.20 5.27
C ASN A 75 -6.60 4.58 3.86
N VAL A 76 -6.90 3.61 2.98
CA VAL A 76 -7.51 3.87 1.66
C VAL A 76 -8.85 3.16 1.61
N THR A 77 -9.94 3.88 1.86
CA THR A 77 -11.29 3.40 1.54
C THR A 77 -11.48 3.51 0.03
N VAL A 78 -10.96 2.55 -0.74
CA VAL A 78 -11.52 2.35 -2.09
C VAL A 78 -12.89 1.72 -1.87
N HIS A 79 -13.94 2.48 -2.14
CA HIS A 79 -15.27 1.89 -2.23
C HIS A 79 -15.24 0.96 -3.45
N GLN A 80 -15.11 -0.35 -3.21
CA GLN A 80 -15.12 -1.41 -4.24
C GLN A 80 -16.28 -1.24 -5.25
N THR A 81 -17.37 -0.60 -4.80
CA THR A 81 -18.51 -0.22 -5.63
C THR A 81 -18.16 0.69 -6.81
N ASP A 82 -17.14 1.54 -6.70
CA ASP A 82 -16.77 2.49 -7.75
C ASP A 82 -15.87 1.85 -8.79
N THR A 83 -15.04 0.87 -8.41
CA THR A 83 -14.30 0.05 -9.37
C THR A 83 -15.22 -0.83 -10.20
N ASP A 84 -16.27 -1.38 -9.58
CA ASP A 84 -17.26 -2.21 -10.29
C ASP A 84 -18.09 -1.38 -11.28
N LYS A 85 -18.52 -0.17 -10.88
CA LYS A 85 -19.18 0.78 -11.79
C LYS A 85 -18.30 1.20 -12.96
N LEU A 86 -16.99 1.40 -12.73
CA LEU A 86 -16.04 1.72 -13.81
C LEU A 86 -15.93 0.56 -14.79
N LEU A 87 -15.89 -0.69 -14.30
CA LEU A 87 -15.83 -1.87 -15.13
C LEU A 87 -17.10 -2.03 -15.98
N GLU A 88 -18.27 -1.81 -15.38
CA GLU A 88 -19.56 -1.82 -16.09
C GLU A 88 -19.62 -0.71 -17.17
N LEU A 89 -19.15 0.49 -16.83
CA LEU A 89 -19.10 1.60 -17.78
C LEU A 89 -18.17 1.30 -18.96
N LEU A 90 -17.02 0.67 -18.73
CA LEU A 90 -16.11 0.24 -19.80
C LEU A 90 -16.77 -0.79 -20.73
N ALA A 91 -17.42 -1.82 -20.16
CA ALA A 91 -18.14 -2.81 -20.95
C ALA A 91 -19.26 -2.16 -21.80
N SER A 92 -19.98 -1.19 -21.23
CA SER A 92 -21.03 -0.44 -21.95
C SER A 92 -20.47 0.40 -23.11
N LYS A 93 -19.26 0.95 -22.95
CA LYS A 93 -18.58 1.75 -23.98
C LYS A 93 -18.05 0.85 -25.10
N GLU A 94 -17.48 -0.30 -24.77
CA GLU A 94 -17.02 -1.27 -25.75
C GLU A 94 -18.16 -1.75 -26.66
N ALA A 95 -19.32 -2.10 -26.08
CA ALA A 95 -20.51 -2.48 -26.84
C ALA A 95 -21.01 -1.35 -27.75
N SER A 96 -20.94 -0.10 -27.28
CA SER A 96 -21.36 1.08 -28.06
C SER A 96 -20.40 1.35 -29.23
N LEU A 97 -19.10 1.13 -29.04
CA LEU A 97 -18.08 1.23 -30.09
C LEU A 97 -18.26 0.14 -31.14
N ALA A 98 -18.53 -1.10 -30.73
CA ALA A 98 -18.80 -2.20 -31.65
C ALA A 98 -20.03 -1.90 -32.54
N LYS A 99 -21.11 -1.37 -31.97
CA LYS A 99 -22.26 -0.91 -32.74
C LYS A 99 -21.92 0.23 -33.68
N ALA A 100 -21.14 1.22 -33.24
CA ALA A 100 -20.72 2.31 -34.11
C ALA A 100 -19.91 1.79 -35.31
N GLN A 101 -19.03 0.79 -35.10
CA GLN A 101 -18.28 0.15 -36.18
C GLN A 101 -19.20 -0.54 -37.19
N GLU A 102 -20.20 -1.29 -36.72
CA GLU A 102 -21.18 -1.94 -37.61
C GLU A 102 -21.96 -0.91 -38.45
N HIS A 103 -22.32 0.23 -37.86
CA HIS A 103 -22.99 1.31 -38.59
C HIS A 103 -22.08 1.94 -39.65
N ILE A 104 -20.79 2.12 -39.35
CA ILE A 104 -19.79 2.60 -40.31
C ILE A 104 -19.69 1.63 -41.48
N ASP A 105 -19.58 0.33 -41.21
CA ASP A 105 -19.45 -0.70 -42.25
C ASP A 105 -20.67 -0.70 -43.19
N ARG A 106 -21.88 -0.58 -42.64
CA ARG A 106 -23.12 -0.45 -43.44
C ARG A 106 -23.15 0.82 -44.30
N LEU A 107 -22.62 1.94 -43.79
CA LEU A 107 -22.52 3.17 -44.56
C LEU A 107 -21.51 3.04 -45.70
N MET A 108 -20.36 2.39 -45.44
CA MET A 108 -19.35 2.11 -46.47
C MET A 108 -19.92 1.26 -47.59
N ASP A 109 -20.67 0.21 -47.27
CA ASP A 109 -21.36 -0.65 -48.25
C ASP A 109 -22.37 0.14 -49.12
N LEU A 110 -23.12 1.07 -48.52
CA LEU A 110 -24.07 1.90 -49.25
C LEU A 110 -23.37 2.86 -50.20
N ILE A 111 -22.28 3.48 -49.75
CA ILE A 111 -21.46 4.38 -50.59
C ILE A 111 -20.87 3.59 -51.77
N GLU A 112 -20.35 2.38 -51.54
CA GLU A 112 -19.82 1.55 -52.62
C GLU A 112 -20.90 1.18 -53.65
N LYS A 113 -22.13 0.90 -53.20
CA LYS A 113 -23.28 0.63 -54.08
C LYS A 113 -23.74 1.85 -54.86
N MET A 114 -23.58 3.07 -54.32
CA MET A 114 -23.93 4.32 -55.01
C MET A 114 -22.87 4.77 -56.02
N GLN A 115 -21.64 4.26 -55.92
CA GLN A 115 -20.53 4.58 -56.82
C GLN A 115 -20.37 3.61 -57.99
N LYS A 116 -21.17 2.53 -58.03
CA LYS A 116 -21.29 1.59 -59.17
C LYS A 116 -22.52 1.92 -59.99
#